data_AF-A0A960C1R2-F1
#
_entry.id   AF-A0A960C1R2-F1
#
_cell.length_a   1.000
_cell.length_b   1.000
_cell.length_c   1.000
_cell.angle_alpha   90.00
_cell.angle_beta   90.00
_cell.angle_gamma   90.00
#
_symmetry.space_group_name_H-M   'P 1'
#
loop_
_entity.id
_entity.type
_entity.pdbx_description
1 polymer ?
#
loop_
_entity_poly.entity_id
_entity_poly.type
_entity_poly.pdbx_seq_one_letter_code
_entity_poly.pdbx_strand_id
1 'polypeptide(L)'
;MITVIFLVSQAASMLAAGTVTRAIGQFSNQALPPQSRVAELIKAYLDQETGQRGFLLTGNPISLEPYFAGRTSADRLVTELNTQLDTDGEASRNLAAVIAAAQAWTDEAAEPQIAARREGSVPPDQLAVMTIAGKSLFDRLRVHLSALQGSTDDLVAERFDEVRDAQQRATIAQVAAALLLLAALILSDWLLRHLLTRPVARTLEDVTTVAAGDHDRTISGAGLREIAVLAAAAESMRDSLRKALLENERVSSQRADAEVHYRFLADNAVDVIAHLRGQEVVWISRSAENAFGWPTERWIGS
;
A
#
# COMPACT_ATOMS: atom_id res chain seq x y z
N MET A 1 10.26 8.45 -12.68
CA MET A 1 10.22 8.55 -11.21
C MET A 1 9.03 7.81 -10.60
N ILE A 2 7.79 8.07 -11.03
CA ILE A 2 6.58 7.39 -10.52
C ILE A 2 6.65 5.86 -10.67
N THR A 3 7.16 5.38 -11.80
CA THR A 3 7.38 3.94 -12.06
C THR A 3 8.39 3.29 -11.13
N VAL A 4 9.44 4.03 -10.71
CA VAL A 4 10.45 3.53 -9.78
C VAL A 4 9.87 3.43 -8.36
N ILE A 5 9.08 4.43 -7.94
CA ILE A 5 8.38 4.41 -6.64
C ILE A 5 7.36 3.27 -6.59
N PHE A 6 6.62 3.05 -7.68
CA PHE A 6 5.66 1.96 -7.80
C PHE A 6 6.35 0.59 -7.72
N LEU A 7 7.49 0.41 -8.41
CA LEU A 7 8.25 -0.84 -8.38
C LEU A 7 8.86 -1.13 -6.99
N VAL A 8 9.36 -0.10 -6.30
CA VAL A 8 9.91 -0.25 -4.94
C VAL A 8 8.80 -0.58 -3.93
N SER A 9 7.62 0.05 -4.05
CA SER A 9 6.46 -0.26 -3.20
C SER A 9 5.94 -1.69 -3.43
N GLN A 10 5.84 -2.13 -4.70
CA GLN A 10 5.43 -3.50 -5.01
C GLN A 10 6.43 -4.54 -4.51
N ALA A 11 7.74 -4.28 -4.65
CA ALA A 11 8.78 -5.16 -4.14
C ALA A 11 8.74 -5.27 -2.60
N ALA A 12 8.51 -4.16 -1.89
CA ALA A 12 8.34 -4.17 -0.44
C ALA A 12 7.09 -4.97 0.01
N SER A 13 5.96 -4.81 -0.69
CA SER A 13 4.73 -5.59 -0.44
C SER A 13 4.91 -7.08 -0.74
N MET A 14 5.65 -7.44 -1.79
CA MET A 14 5.98 -8.84 -2.11
C MET A 14 6.90 -9.46 -1.06
N LEU A 15 7.86 -8.71 -0.52
CA LEU A 15 8.73 -9.19 0.55
C LEU A 15 7.96 -9.40 1.87
N ALA A 16 7.09 -8.45 2.23
CA ALA A 16 6.21 -8.57 3.39
C ALA A 16 5.23 -9.75 3.26
N ALA A 17 4.57 -9.88 2.11
CA ALA A 17 3.71 -11.04 1.82
C ALA A 17 4.49 -12.36 1.84
N GLY A 18 5.73 -12.37 1.34
CA GLY A 18 6.59 -13.54 1.36
C GLY A 18 7.00 -14.01 2.76
N THR A 19 7.03 -13.11 3.76
CA THR A 19 7.22 -13.49 5.18
C THR A 19 5.96 -14.06 5.81
N VAL A 20 4.79 -13.50 5.47
CA VAL A 20 3.47 -13.95 5.95
C VAL A 20 3.10 -15.31 5.34
N THR A 21 3.31 -15.51 4.05
CA THR A 21 3.04 -16.80 3.38
C THR A 21 3.97 -17.91 3.89
N ARG A 22 5.21 -17.57 4.30
CA ARG A 22 6.11 -18.53 4.96
C ARG A 22 5.65 -18.88 6.37
N ALA A 23 5.13 -17.91 7.13
CA ALA A 23 4.51 -18.17 8.43
C ALA A 23 3.24 -19.04 8.30
N ILE A 24 2.37 -18.77 7.33
CA ILE A 24 1.13 -19.53 7.10
C ILE A 24 1.41 -20.92 6.49
N GLY A 25 2.39 -21.04 5.60
CA GLY A 25 2.78 -22.30 4.97
C GLY A 25 3.37 -23.32 5.96
N GLN A 26 3.98 -22.85 7.04
CA GLN A 26 4.47 -23.70 8.13
C GLN A 26 3.31 -24.23 9.00
N PHE A 27 2.19 -23.50 9.07
CA PHE A 27 0.99 -23.90 9.82
C PHE A 27 0.10 -24.93 9.11
N SER A 28 0.09 -24.96 7.77
CA SER A 28 -0.91 -25.76 7.03
C SER A 28 -0.43 -27.14 6.57
N ASN A 29 0.89 -27.42 6.58
CA ASN A 29 1.45 -28.63 5.94
C ASN A 29 2.10 -29.64 6.89
N GLN A 30 2.21 -29.36 8.20
CA GLN A 30 2.74 -30.31 9.17
C GLN A 30 1.87 -30.33 10.42
N ALA A 31 1.45 -31.53 10.79
CA ALA A 31 0.75 -31.88 12.03
C ALA A 31 -0.74 -31.47 12.11
N LEU A 32 -1.60 -32.48 12.21
CA LEU A 32 -2.72 -32.38 13.13
C LEU A 32 -2.17 -31.85 14.47
N PRO A 33 -2.78 -30.81 15.08
CA PRO A 33 -2.26 -30.21 16.29
C PRO A 33 -1.99 -31.30 17.33
N PRO A 34 -0.87 -31.27 18.08
CA PRO A 34 -0.60 -32.25 19.13
C PRO A 34 -1.79 -32.47 20.09
N GLN A 35 -2.63 -31.44 20.26
CA GLN A 35 -3.92 -31.49 20.95
C GLN A 35 -4.87 -32.60 20.47
N SER A 36 -5.00 -32.82 19.15
CA SER A 36 -5.91 -33.85 18.62
C SER A 36 -5.40 -35.25 18.96
N ARG A 37 -4.07 -35.46 18.88
CA ARG A 37 -3.44 -36.73 19.29
C ARG A 37 -3.55 -36.96 20.79
N VAL A 38 -3.42 -35.92 21.62
CA VAL A 38 -3.66 -36.01 23.06
C VAL A 38 -5.12 -36.38 23.35
N ALA A 39 -6.08 -35.78 22.65
CA ALA A 39 -7.50 -36.14 22.78
C ALA A 39 -7.77 -37.60 22.37
N GLU A 40 -7.15 -38.07 21.29
CA GLU A 40 -7.20 -39.47 20.87
C GLU A 40 -6.56 -40.40 21.92
N LEU A 41 -5.47 -39.97 22.56
CA LEU A 41 -4.77 -40.75 23.60
C LEU A 41 -5.65 -40.87 24.86
N ILE A 42 -6.29 -39.78 25.28
CA ILE A 42 -7.26 -39.76 26.38
C ILE A 42 -8.39 -40.75 26.09
N LYS A 43 -8.95 -40.70 24.88
CA LYS A 43 -9.98 -41.65 24.45
C LYS A 43 -9.48 -43.09 24.49
N ALA A 44 -8.28 -43.34 23.99
CA ALA A 44 -7.69 -44.69 23.97
C ALA A 44 -7.54 -45.28 25.37
N TYR A 45 -7.14 -44.50 26.38
CA TYR A 45 -7.09 -44.98 27.76
C TYR A 45 -8.48 -45.12 28.39
N LEU A 46 -9.43 -44.25 28.06
CA LEU A 46 -10.81 -44.38 28.53
C LEU A 46 -11.50 -45.64 27.99
N ASP A 47 -11.28 -45.95 26.71
CA ASP A 47 -11.74 -47.18 26.08
C ASP A 47 -11.14 -48.41 26.77
N GLN A 48 -9.85 -48.34 27.15
CA GLN A 48 -9.19 -49.37 27.94
C GLN A 48 -9.86 -49.60 29.31
N GLU A 49 -10.05 -48.54 30.11
CA GLU A 49 -10.73 -48.66 31.40
C GLU A 49 -12.16 -49.20 31.24
N THR A 50 -12.89 -48.71 30.24
CA THR A 50 -14.27 -49.12 29.97
C THR A 50 -14.35 -50.61 29.61
N GLY A 51 -13.47 -51.07 28.72
CA GLY A 51 -13.43 -52.48 28.33
C GLY A 51 -13.02 -53.41 29.48
N GLN A 52 -12.00 -52.99 30.23
CA GLN A 52 -11.51 -53.70 31.41
C GLN A 52 -12.61 -53.85 32.47
N ARG A 53 -13.32 -52.77 32.81
CA ARG A 53 -14.42 -52.80 33.78
C ARG A 53 -15.61 -53.60 33.29
N GLY A 54 -15.93 -53.50 31.99
CA GLY A 54 -16.97 -54.32 31.36
C GLY A 54 -16.68 -55.81 31.48
N PHE A 55 -15.42 -56.22 31.26
CA PHE A 55 -14.98 -57.61 31.43
C PHE A 55 -15.02 -58.06 32.89
N LEU A 56 -14.56 -57.22 33.82
CA LEU A 56 -14.66 -57.51 35.26
C LEU A 56 -16.09 -57.76 35.72
N LEU A 57 -17.04 -56.96 35.22
CA LEU A 57 -18.46 -57.07 35.58
C LEU A 57 -19.14 -58.30 34.95
N THR A 58 -18.90 -58.51 33.66
CA THR A 58 -19.68 -59.49 32.87
C THR A 58 -18.96 -60.83 32.68
N GLY A 59 -17.63 -60.86 32.72
CA GLY A 59 -16.81 -61.98 32.28
C GLY A 59 -16.84 -62.24 30.77
N ASN A 60 -17.51 -61.39 29.97
CA ASN A 60 -17.63 -61.59 28.52
C ASN A 60 -16.36 -61.09 27.80
N PRO A 61 -15.60 -61.97 27.12
CA PRO A 61 -14.37 -61.58 26.42
C PRO A 61 -14.55 -60.45 25.39
N ILE A 62 -15.74 -60.29 24.81
CA ILE A 62 -16.04 -59.20 23.85
C ILE A 62 -15.84 -57.83 24.51
N SER A 63 -16.09 -57.70 25.83
CA SER A 63 -15.83 -56.46 26.55
C SER A 63 -14.35 -56.04 26.53
N LEU A 64 -13.41 -56.94 26.20
CA LEU A 64 -11.98 -56.61 26.09
C LEU A 64 -11.57 -56.06 24.72
N GLU A 65 -12.45 -56.05 23.71
CA GLU A 65 -12.12 -55.47 22.40
C GLU A 65 -11.67 -54.00 22.49
N PRO A 66 -12.39 -53.10 23.22
CA PRO A 66 -11.96 -51.71 23.40
C PRO A 66 -10.63 -51.60 24.16
N TYR A 67 -10.33 -52.56 25.05
CA TYR A 67 -9.07 -52.61 25.78
C TYR A 67 -7.87 -52.87 24.87
N PHE A 68 -7.94 -53.92 24.04
CA PHE A 68 -6.83 -54.22 23.14
C PHE A 68 -6.68 -53.19 22.00
N ALA A 69 -7.80 -52.69 21.47
CA ALA A 69 -7.78 -51.62 20.47
C ALA A 69 -7.22 -50.30 21.04
N GLY A 70 -7.63 -49.94 22.26
CA GLY A 70 -7.14 -48.77 22.96
C GLY A 70 -5.65 -48.87 23.27
N ARG A 71 -5.16 -50.03 23.69
CA ARG A 71 -3.72 -50.25 23.95
C ARG A 71 -2.87 -50.07 22.69
N THR A 72 -3.29 -50.67 21.57
CA THR A 72 -2.62 -50.49 20.27
C THR A 72 -2.61 -49.02 19.84
N SER A 73 -3.72 -48.30 20.06
CA SER A 73 -3.82 -46.88 19.73
C SER A 73 -2.94 -46.02 20.62
N ALA A 74 -2.89 -46.29 21.93
CA ALA A 74 -2.05 -45.58 22.89
C ALA A 74 -0.56 -45.72 22.56
N ASP A 75 -0.09 -46.94 22.23
CA ASP A 75 1.32 -47.18 21.88
C ASP A 75 1.76 -46.36 20.65
N ARG A 76 0.91 -46.33 19.62
CA ARG A 76 1.12 -45.51 18.41
C ARG A 76 1.15 -44.02 18.75
N LEU A 77 0.14 -43.54 19.48
CA LEU A 77 -0.01 -42.12 19.82
C LEU A 77 1.13 -41.62 20.72
N VAL A 78 1.59 -42.43 21.67
CA VAL A 78 2.75 -42.11 22.52
C VAL A 78 4.02 -41.97 21.68
N THR A 79 4.23 -42.86 20.70
CA THR A 79 5.39 -42.76 19.80
C THR A 79 5.36 -41.48 18.98
N GLU A 80 4.19 -41.13 18.43
CA GLU A 80 4.01 -39.89 17.67
C GLU A 80 4.19 -38.65 18.54
N LEU A 81 3.58 -38.62 19.73
CA LEU A 81 3.68 -37.51 20.67
C LEU A 81 5.11 -37.30 21.19
N ASN A 82 5.88 -38.37 21.42
CA ASN A 82 7.29 -38.26 21.79
C ASN A 82 8.09 -37.52 20.71
N THR A 83 7.85 -37.80 19.43
CA THR A 83 8.53 -37.09 18.34
C THR A 83 8.07 -35.65 18.17
N GLN A 84 6.80 -35.34 18.47
CA GLN A 84 6.24 -34.00 18.34
C GLN A 84 6.61 -33.08 19.50
N LEU A 85 6.77 -33.62 20.72
CA LEU A 85 6.95 -32.84 21.95
C LEU A 85 8.40 -32.83 22.46
N ASP A 86 9.36 -33.42 21.73
CA ASP A 86 10.76 -33.58 22.16
C ASP A 86 11.44 -32.25 22.53
N THR A 87 11.08 -31.17 21.83
CA THR A 87 11.63 -29.82 22.08
C THR A 87 10.93 -29.06 23.20
N ASP A 88 9.78 -29.52 23.67
CA ASP A 88 8.94 -28.81 24.65
C ASP A 88 9.08 -29.45 26.02
N GLY A 89 9.93 -28.84 26.86
CA GLY A 89 10.32 -29.43 28.14
C GLY A 89 9.16 -29.76 29.08
N GLU A 90 8.09 -28.97 29.11
CA GLU A 90 6.92 -29.24 29.95
C GLU A 90 6.01 -30.33 29.39
N ALA A 91 5.62 -30.23 28.12
CA ALA A 91 4.76 -31.21 27.47
C ALA A 91 5.43 -32.60 27.40
N SER A 92 6.74 -32.65 27.15
CA SER A 92 7.55 -33.88 27.21
C SER A 92 7.55 -34.52 28.60
N ARG A 93 7.71 -33.72 29.67
CA ARG A 93 7.61 -34.21 31.07
C ARG A 93 6.21 -34.73 31.39
N ASN A 94 5.16 -34.05 30.95
CA ASN A 94 3.78 -34.49 31.16
C ASN A 94 3.49 -35.79 30.41
N LEU A 95 3.98 -35.94 29.17
CA LEU A 95 3.87 -37.19 28.42
C LEU A 95 4.59 -38.34 29.13
N ALA A 96 5.81 -38.12 29.63
CA ALA A 96 6.55 -39.12 30.40
C ALA A 96 5.78 -39.55 31.66
N ALA A 97 5.13 -38.61 32.35
CA ALA A 97 4.29 -38.91 33.50
C ALA A 97 3.03 -39.72 33.13
N VAL A 98 2.40 -39.44 31.97
CA VAL A 98 1.30 -40.26 31.42
C VAL A 98 1.78 -41.68 31.17
N ILE A 99 2.93 -41.87 30.51
CA ILE A 99 3.49 -43.19 30.21
C ILE A 99 3.72 -43.98 31.49
N ALA A 100 4.37 -43.37 32.49
CA ALA A 100 4.63 -44.03 33.77
C ALA A 100 3.34 -44.40 34.52
N ALA A 101 2.36 -43.50 34.58
CA ALA A 101 1.09 -43.76 35.24
C ALA A 101 0.24 -44.81 34.51
N ALA A 102 0.28 -44.83 33.18
CA ALA A 102 -0.41 -45.83 32.37
C ALA A 102 0.20 -47.21 32.56
N GLN A 103 1.52 -47.30 32.62
CA GLN A 103 2.21 -48.56 32.87
C GLN A 103 1.92 -49.08 34.27
N ALA A 104 1.98 -48.23 35.30
CA ALA A 104 1.59 -48.60 36.67
C ALA A 104 0.13 -49.10 36.74
N TRP A 105 -0.81 -48.42 36.09
CA TRP A 105 -2.20 -48.88 36.03
C TRP A 105 -2.35 -50.23 35.32
N THR A 106 -1.62 -50.43 34.24
CA THR A 106 -1.64 -51.68 33.47
C THR A 106 -1.10 -52.85 34.29
N ASP A 107 0.07 -52.67 34.90
CA ASP A 107 0.82 -53.73 35.57
C ASP A 107 0.26 -54.06 36.96
N GLU A 108 -0.24 -53.05 37.69
CA GLU A 108 -0.74 -53.23 39.06
C GLU A 108 -2.25 -53.48 39.14
N ALA A 109 -3.01 -53.10 38.10
CA ALA A 109 -4.47 -53.23 38.11
C ALA A 109 -5.03 -53.93 36.88
N ALA A 110 -4.90 -53.36 35.67
CA ALA A 110 -5.66 -53.83 34.51
C ALA A 110 -5.39 -55.30 34.16
N GLU A 111 -4.11 -55.67 33.98
CA GLU A 111 -3.73 -57.03 33.61
C GLU A 111 -3.98 -58.05 34.74
N PRO A 112 -3.60 -57.80 36.01
CA PRO A 112 -3.94 -58.71 37.12
C PRO A 112 -5.45 -58.93 37.27
N GLN A 113 -6.25 -57.89 37.05
CA GLN A 113 -7.71 -57.96 37.14
C GLN A 113 -8.34 -58.76 36.00
N ILE A 114 -7.85 -58.57 34.77
CA ILE A 114 -8.26 -59.36 33.61
C ILE A 114 -7.84 -60.82 33.81
N ALA A 115 -6.62 -61.08 34.29
CA ALA A 115 -6.13 -62.44 34.55
C ALA A 115 -6.98 -63.17 35.60
N ALA A 116 -7.20 -62.55 36.77
CA ALA A 116 -8.02 -63.14 37.83
C ALA A 116 -9.45 -63.45 37.36
N ARG A 117 -10.04 -62.58 36.53
CA ARG A 117 -11.38 -62.79 35.97
C ARG A 117 -11.42 -63.88 34.89
N ARG A 118 -10.31 -64.15 34.19
CA ARG A 118 -10.19 -65.26 33.23
C ARG A 118 -10.10 -66.63 33.92
N GLU A 119 -9.51 -66.68 35.11
CA GLU A 119 -9.41 -67.91 35.92
C GLU A 119 -10.76 -68.37 36.49
N GLY A 120 -11.74 -67.45 36.59
CA GLY A 120 -13.10 -67.78 36.98
C GLY A 120 -13.85 -66.64 37.64
N SER A 121 -14.85 -66.99 38.44
CA SER A 121 -15.62 -66.00 39.21
C SER A 121 -14.79 -65.47 40.38
N VAL A 122 -14.58 -64.15 40.40
CA VAL A 122 -13.94 -63.44 41.52
C VAL A 122 -15.00 -63.16 42.60
N PRO A 123 -14.74 -63.49 43.88
CA PRO A 123 -15.63 -63.16 45.00
C PRO A 123 -16.00 -61.66 45.05
N PRO A 124 -17.25 -61.29 45.42
CA PRO A 124 -17.70 -59.89 45.37
C PRO A 124 -16.87 -58.90 46.20
N ASP A 125 -16.39 -59.34 47.37
CA ASP A 125 -15.51 -58.57 48.26
C ASP A 125 -14.13 -58.32 47.63
N GLN A 126 -13.52 -59.36 47.05
CA GLN A 126 -12.26 -59.24 46.33
C GLN A 126 -12.39 -58.35 45.08
N LEU A 127 -13.49 -58.50 44.32
CA LEU A 127 -13.80 -57.69 43.15
C LEU A 127 -13.95 -56.20 43.52
N ALA A 128 -14.59 -55.89 44.65
CA ALA A 128 -14.73 -54.52 45.13
C ALA A 128 -13.38 -53.88 45.47
N VAL A 129 -12.50 -54.60 46.18
CA VAL A 129 -11.15 -54.12 46.52
C VAL A 129 -10.32 -53.87 45.26
N MET A 130 -10.32 -54.81 44.32
CA MET A 130 -9.61 -54.68 43.05
C MET A 130 -10.12 -53.48 42.23
N THR A 131 -11.45 -53.30 42.17
CA THR A 131 -12.06 -52.17 41.44
C THR A 131 -11.65 -50.82 42.03
N ILE A 132 -11.62 -50.69 43.36
CA ILE A 132 -11.21 -49.45 44.05
C ILE A 132 -9.73 -49.15 43.77
N ALA A 133 -8.85 -50.15 43.89
CA ALA A 133 -7.42 -49.99 43.61
C ALA A 133 -7.16 -49.59 42.15
N GLY A 134 -7.82 -50.26 41.20
CA GLY A 134 -7.73 -49.96 39.77
C GLY A 134 -8.22 -48.55 39.43
N LYS A 135 -9.33 -48.11 40.07
CA LYS A 135 -9.83 -46.75 39.91
C LYS A 135 -8.82 -45.72 40.43
N SER A 136 -8.20 -45.94 41.58
CA SER A 136 -7.21 -45.00 42.14
C SER A 136 -6.00 -44.82 41.21
N LEU A 137 -5.50 -45.91 40.64
CA LEU A 137 -4.42 -45.88 39.64
C LEU A 137 -4.86 -45.14 38.37
N PHE A 138 -6.06 -45.40 37.86
CA PHE A 138 -6.56 -44.74 36.66
C PHE A 138 -6.88 -43.26 36.89
N ASP A 139 -7.33 -42.87 38.08
CA ASP A 139 -7.52 -41.45 38.43
C ASP A 139 -6.19 -40.69 38.42
N ARG A 140 -5.07 -41.33 38.83
CA ARG A 140 -3.73 -40.74 38.67
C ARG A 140 -3.37 -40.55 37.19
N LEU A 141 -3.63 -41.57 36.36
CA LEU A 141 -3.46 -41.45 34.91
C LEU A 141 -4.29 -40.30 34.33
N ARG A 142 -5.56 -40.14 34.74
CA ARG A 142 -6.42 -39.02 34.32
C ARG A 142 -5.81 -37.66 34.66
N VAL A 143 -5.24 -37.49 35.85
CA VAL A 143 -4.57 -36.24 36.25
C VAL A 143 -3.42 -35.91 35.30
N HIS A 144 -2.57 -36.88 34.98
CA HIS A 144 -1.46 -36.67 34.05
C HIS A 144 -1.91 -36.41 32.61
N LEU A 145 -2.97 -37.09 32.17
CA LEU A 145 -3.59 -36.83 30.87
C LEU A 145 -4.14 -35.41 30.76
N SER A 146 -4.80 -34.90 31.81
CA SER A 146 -5.26 -33.51 31.86
C SER A 146 -4.12 -32.50 31.90
N ALA A 147 -3.04 -32.79 32.62
CA ALA A 147 -1.84 -31.94 32.62
C ALA A 147 -1.17 -31.89 31.25
N LEU A 148 -1.06 -33.04 30.57
CA LEU A 148 -0.57 -33.11 29.19
C LEU A 148 -1.45 -32.27 28.26
N GLN A 149 -2.77 -32.44 28.32
CA GLN A 149 -3.72 -31.65 27.52
C GLN A 149 -3.53 -30.15 27.74
N GLY A 150 -3.48 -29.69 29.01
CA GLY A 150 -3.25 -28.29 29.34
C GLY A 150 -1.95 -27.73 28.76
N SER A 151 -0.82 -28.42 28.98
CA SER A 151 0.47 -27.97 28.42
C SER A 151 0.49 -27.94 26.89
N THR A 152 -0.30 -28.81 26.24
CA THR A 152 -0.40 -28.83 24.78
C THR A 152 -1.30 -27.70 24.26
N ASP A 153 -2.34 -27.34 25.02
CA ASP A 153 -3.21 -26.21 24.74
C ASP A 153 -2.46 -24.88 24.86
N ASP A 154 -1.61 -24.75 25.88
CA ASP A 154 -0.78 -23.56 26.10
C ASP A 154 0.23 -23.37 24.96
N LEU A 155 0.88 -24.44 24.50
CA LEU A 155 1.78 -24.40 23.34
C LEU A 155 1.07 -23.87 22.09
N VAL A 156 -0.16 -24.34 21.84
CA VAL A 156 -0.93 -23.89 20.67
C VAL A 156 -1.34 -22.43 20.81
N ALA A 157 -1.72 -21.98 22.01
CA ALA A 157 -2.06 -20.58 22.27
C ALA A 157 -0.86 -19.64 22.00
N GLU A 158 0.32 -19.98 22.49
CA GLU A 158 1.56 -19.20 22.26
C GLU A 158 1.86 -19.08 20.76
N ARG A 159 1.75 -20.18 20.02
CA ARG A 159 1.96 -20.19 18.55
C ARG A 159 0.93 -19.34 17.80
N PHE A 160 -0.33 -19.31 18.25
CA PHE A 160 -1.34 -18.45 17.64
C PHE A 160 -1.07 -16.96 17.88
N ASP A 161 -0.55 -16.60 19.04
CA ASP A 161 -0.20 -15.22 19.35
C ASP A 161 1.04 -14.76 18.56
N GLU A 162 2.05 -15.62 18.39
CA GLU A 162 3.18 -15.36 17.48
C GLU A 162 2.74 -15.07 16.04
N VAL A 163 1.78 -15.85 15.52
CA VAL A 163 1.20 -15.62 14.17
C VAL A 163 0.42 -14.32 14.11
N ARG A 164 -0.40 -14.03 15.13
CA ARG A 164 -1.18 -12.78 15.18
C ARG A 164 -0.26 -11.57 15.19
N ASP A 165 0.82 -11.59 15.96
CA ASP A 165 1.81 -10.51 16.01
C ASP A 165 2.56 -10.34 14.70
N ALA A 166 2.89 -11.45 14.02
CA ALA A 166 3.48 -11.41 12.68
C ALA A 166 2.50 -10.84 11.65
N GLN A 167 1.22 -11.24 11.72
CA GLN A 167 0.15 -10.73 10.86
C GLN A 167 -0.07 -9.23 11.08
N GLN A 168 -0.14 -8.77 12.34
CA GLN A 168 -0.32 -7.36 12.66
C GLN A 168 0.84 -6.51 12.17
N ARG A 169 2.09 -6.94 12.38
CA ARG A 169 3.27 -6.25 11.85
C ARG A 169 3.24 -6.14 10.34
N ALA A 170 2.83 -7.21 9.65
CA ALA A 170 2.65 -7.20 8.20
C ALA A 170 1.55 -6.24 7.75
N THR A 171 0.40 -6.21 8.43
CA THR A 171 -0.70 -5.27 8.13
C THR A 171 -0.27 -3.82 8.36
N ILE A 172 0.43 -3.52 9.44
CA ILE A 172 0.96 -2.17 9.70
C ILE A 172 1.92 -1.74 8.59
N ALA A 173 2.83 -2.62 8.16
CA ALA A 173 3.76 -2.35 7.07
C ALA A 173 3.01 -2.10 5.74
N GLN A 174 1.96 -2.87 5.44
CA GLN A 174 1.12 -2.68 4.25
C GLN A 174 0.38 -1.34 4.28
N VAL A 175 -0.21 -0.97 5.42
CA VAL A 175 -0.89 0.33 5.57
C VAL A 175 0.10 1.48 5.45
N ALA A 176 1.27 1.39 6.07
CA ALA A 176 2.32 2.40 5.96
C ALA A 176 2.79 2.56 4.50
N ALA A 177 2.99 1.47 3.77
CA ALA A 177 3.36 1.51 2.35
C ALA A 177 2.27 2.15 1.48
N ALA A 178 0.99 1.84 1.74
CA ALA A 178 -0.14 2.45 1.04
C ALA A 178 -0.22 3.97 1.30
N LEU A 179 -0.02 4.40 2.55
CA LEU A 179 0.00 5.82 2.91
C LEU A 179 1.17 6.57 2.26
N LEU A 180 2.35 5.97 2.22
CA LEU A 180 3.51 6.55 1.53
C LEU A 180 3.29 6.69 0.03
N LEU A 181 2.65 5.70 -0.60
CA LEU A 181 2.29 5.77 -2.01
C LEU A 181 1.28 6.90 -2.27
N LEU A 182 0.25 7.01 -1.43
CA LEU A 182 -0.73 8.09 -1.52
C LEU A 182 -0.10 9.47 -1.33
N ALA A 183 0.80 9.61 -0.36
CA ALA A 183 1.55 10.85 -0.13
C ALA A 183 2.44 11.21 -1.34
N ALA A 184 3.10 10.22 -1.96
CA ALA A 184 3.91 10.43 -3.15
C ALA A 184 3.07 10.87 -4.36
N LEU A 185 1.86 10.33 -4.53
CA LEU A 185 0.93 10.76 -5.58
C LEU A 185 0.45 12.20 -5.39
N ILE A 186 0.05 12.56 -4.17
CA ILE A 186 -0.36 13.92 -3.81
C ILE A 186 0.79 14.90 -4.03
N LEU A 187 2.00 14.55 -3.55
CA LEU A 187 3.18 15.39 -3.70
C LEU A 187 3.55 15.56 -5.19
N SER A 188 3.44 14.49 -5.98
CA SER A 188 3.70 14.55 -7.42
C SER A 188 2.71 15.47 -8.14
N ASP A 189 1.40 15.35 -7.87
CA ASP A 189 0.38 16.24 -8.46
C ASP A 189 0.61 17.70 -8.04
N TRP A 190 0.89 17.93 -6.76
CA TRP A 190 1.22 19.26 -6.25
C TRP A 190 2.45 19.86 -6.95
N LEU A 191 3.52 19.08 -7.11
CA LEU A 191 4.77 19.49 -7.74
C LEU A 191 4.57 19.79 -9.24
N LEU A 192 3.83 18.94 -9.96
CA LEU A 192 3.45 19.16 -11.36
C LEU A 192 2.69 20.48 -11.53
N ARG A 193 1.68 20.73 -10.70
CA ARG A 193 0.89 21.97 -10.77
C ARG A 193 1.74 23.20 -10.47
N HIS A 194 2.65 23.12 -9.50
CA HIS A 194 3.40 24.29 -9.04
C HIS A 194 4.64 24.60 -9.91
N LEU A 195 5.33 23.58 -10.42
CA LEU A 195 6.57 23.75 -11.19
C LEU A 195 6.36 23.80 -12.70
N LEU A 196 5.33 23.13 -13.23
CA LEU A 196 5.07 23.03 -14.66
C LEU A 196 3.80 23.78 -15.05
N THR A 197 2.63 23.34 -14.57
CA THR A 197 1.35 23.82 -15.09
C THR A 197 1.11 25.30 -14.83
N ARG A 198 1.32 25.78 -13.60
CA ARG A 198 1.07 27.19 -13.25
C ARG A 198 2.05 28.17 -13.93
N PRO A 199 3.37 27.94 -13.92
CA PRO A 199 4.28 28.89 -14.57
C PRO A 199 4.10 28.94 -16.08
N VAL A 200 3.90 27.80 -16.76
CA VAL A 200 3.60 27.76 -18.20
C VAL A 200 2.30 28.50 -18.52
N ALA A 201 1.23 28.28 -17.74
CA ALA A 201 -0.04 28.95 -17.97
C ALA A 201 0.07 30.48 -17.84
N ARG A 202 0.85 30.97 -16.86
CA ARG A 202 1.11 32.41 -16.69
C ARG A 202 1.90 33.00 -17.85
N THR A 203 3.00 32.36 -18.25
CA THR A 203 3.79 32.84 -19.41
C THR A 203 2.94 32.83 -20.68
N LEU A 204 2.11 31.80 -20.87
CA LEU A 204 1.20 31.74 -22.02
C LEU A 204 0.19 32.90 -21.99
N GLU A 205 -0.42 33.17 -20.84
CA GLU A 205 -1.35 34.30 -20.65
C GLU A 205 -0.68 35.65 -20.98
N ASP A 206 0.54 35.88 -20.47
CA ASP A 206 1.30 37.11 -20.75
C ASP A 206 1.60 37.25 -22.25
N VAL A 207 2.07 36.18 -22.90
CA VAL A 207 2.35 36.17 -24.35
C VAL A 207 1.08 36.43 -25.15
N THR A 208 -0.05 35.81 -24.80
CA THR A 208 -1.33 36.05 -25.50
C THR A 208 -1.84 37.48 -25.33
N THR A 209 -1.58 38.10 -24.17
CA THR A 209 -1.97 39.50 -23.89
C THR A 209 -1.15 40.46 -24.75
N VAL A 210 0.16 40.23 -24.86
CA VAL A 210 1.06 40.98 -25.75
C VAL A 210 0.67 40.82 -27.22
N ALA A 211 0.31 39.60 -27.64
CA ALA A 211 -0.15 39.33 -29.00
C ALA A 211 -1.49 40.01 -29.33
N ALA A 212 -2.34 40.25 -28.33
CA ALA A 212 -3.59 40.97 -28.47
C ALA A 212 -3.43 42.51 -28.57
N GLY A 213 -2.20 43.02 -28.46
CA GLY A 213 -1.85 44.44 -28.67
C GLY A 213 -1.41 45.20 -27.42
N ASP A 214 -1.48 44.59 -26.23
CA ASP A 214 -0.95 45.18 -25.00
C ASP A 214 0.56 44.95 -24.89
N HIS A 215 1.33 45.76 -25.61
CA HIS A 215 2.79 45.68 -25.64
C HIS A 215 3.48 46.26 -24.38
N ASP A 216 2.70 46.82 -23.45
CA ASP A 216 3.20 47.36 -22.18
C ASP A 216 3.37 46.29 -21.12
N ARG A 217 2.58 45.20 -21.19
CA ARG A 217 2.69 44.07 -20.26
C ARG A 217 3.99 43.30 -20.46
N THR A 218 4.79 43.15 -19.41
CA THR A 218 6.04 42.37 -19.44
C THR A 218 5.76 40.87 -19.33
N ILE A 219 6.56 40.06 -20.01
CA ILE A 219 6.47 38.60 -19.96
C ILE A 219 7.43 38.10 -18.89
N SER A 220 6.90 37.62 -17.77
CA SER A 220 7.72 37.13 -16.68
C SER A 220 7.90 35.60 -16.75
N GLY A 221 9.16 35.17 -16.85
CA GLY A 221 9.55 33.77 -16.77
C GLY A 221 9.83 33.34 -15.34
N ALA A 222 8.91 32.62 -14.71
CA ALA A 222 9.14 31.94 -13.43
C ALA A 222 9.16 30.42 -13.62
N GLY A 223 9.81 29.70 -12.70
CA GLY A 223 9.79 28.23 -12.67
C GLY A 223 11.05 27.58 -13.25
N LEU A 224 10.86 26.43 -13.92
CA LEU A 224 11.96 25.63 -14.48
C LEU A 224 12.79 26.42 -15.50
N ARG A 225 14.07 26.06 -15.64
CA ARG A 225 15.03 26.75 -16.50
C ARG A 225 14.53 26.88 -17.94
N GLU A 226 13.90 25.83 -18.47
CA GLU A 226 13.39 25.79 -19.83
C GLU A 226 12.27 26.83 -20.05
N ILE A 227 11.38 27.02 -19.06
CA ILE A 227 10.31 28.02 -19.11
C ILE A 227 10.90 29.43 -19.00
N ALA A 228 11.86 29.62 -18.09
CA ALA A 228 12.51 30.92 -17.91
C ALA A 228 13.27 31.37 -19.18
N VAL A 229 13.95 30.46 -19.87
CA VAL A 229 14.63 30.75 -21.14
C VAL A 229 13.64 31.15 -22.23
N LEU A 230 12.52 30.41 -22.37
CA LEU A 230 11.49 30.74 -23.35
C LEU A 230 10.84 32.10 -23.08
N ALA A 231 10.52 32.39 -21.82
CA ALA A 231 9.95 33.66 -21.41
C ALA A 231 10.92 34.83 -21.66
N ALA A 232 12.21 34.67 -21.36
CA ALA A 232 13.22 35.69 -21.65
C ALA A 232 13.37 35.97 -23.16
N ALA A 233 13.31 34.93 -23.99
CA ALA A 233 13.31 35.09 -25.44
C ALA A 233 12.05 35.83 -25.93
N ALA A 234 10.87 35.48 -25.41
CA ALA A 234 9.62 36.15 -25.74
C ALA A 234 9.60 37.63 -25.29
N GLU A 235 10.17 37.93 -24.13
CA GLU A 235 10.32 39.28 -23.61
C GLU A 235 11.24 40.14 -24.50
N SER A 236 12.34 39.58 -25.00
CA SER A 236 13.23 40.25 -25.95
C SER A 236 12.52 40.58 -27.27
N MET A 237 11.67 39.67 -27.76
CA MET A 237 10.83 39.91 -28.94
C MET A 237 9.80 41.03 -28.68
N ARG A 238 9.12 41.00 -27.53
CA ARG A 238 8.19 42.07 -27.12
C ARG A 238 8.87 43.43 -27.06
N ASP A 239 10.05 43.52 -26.43
CA ASP A 239 10.80 44.77 -26.31
C ASP A 239 11.22 45.32 -27.69
N SER A 240 11.63 44.43 -28.60
CA SER A 240 11.94 44.79 -29.99
C SER A 240 10.71 45.31 -30.74
N LEU A 241 9.55 44.65 -30.60
CA LEU A 241 8.28 45.10 -31.19
C LEU A 241 7.85 46.46 -30.65
N ARG A 242 7.91 46.65 -29.32
CA ARG A 242 7.58 47.93 -28.67
C ARG A 242 8.47 49.05 -29.19
N LYS A 243 9.80 48.83 -29.26
CA LYS A 243 10.75 49.81 -29.82
C LYS A 243 10.44 50.14 -31.27
N ALA A 244 10.13 49.14 -32.09
CA ALA A 244 9.76 49.35 -33.49
C ALA A 244 8.47 50.17 -33.64
N LEU A 245 7.47 49.94 -32.79
CA LEU A 245 6.22 50.71 -32.76
C LEU A 245 6.45 52.15 -32.33
N LEU A 246 7.21 52.38 -31.25
CA LEU A 246 7.56 53.72 -30.78
C LEU A 246 8.38 54.49 -31.83
N GLU A 247 9.31 53.83 -32.50
CA GLU A 247 10.07 54.46 -33.58
C GLU A 247 9.18 54.78 -34.80
N ASN A 248 8.23 53.89 -35.14
CA ASN A 248 7.27 54.16 -36.21
C ASN A 248 6.36 55.34 -35.87
N GLU A 249 5.87 55.42 -34.64
CA GLU A 249 5.08 56.56 -34.14
C GLU A 249 5.91 57.86 -34.12
N ARG A 250 7.18 57.78 -33.70
CA ARG A 250 8.10 58.92 -33.75
C ARG A 250 8.33 59.40 -35.17
N VAL A 251 8.54 58.48 -36.12
CA VAL A 251 8.72 58.77 -37.54
C VAL A 251 7.44 59.34 -38.15
N SER A 252 6.27 58.81 -37.80
CA SER A 252 4.99 59.31 -38.31
C SER A 252 4.68 60.71 -37.77
N SER A 253 4.95 60.97 -36.49
CA SER A 253 4.85 62.31 -35.89
C SER A 253 5.81 63.30 -36.55
N GLN A 254 7.08 62.92 -36.73
CA GLN A 254 8.05 63.77 -37.42
C GLN A 254 7.64 64.10 -38.86
N ARG A 255 7.04 63.12 -39.57
CA ARG A 255 6.50 63.35 -40.91
C ARG A 255 5.32 64.33 -40.88
N ALA A 256 4.40 64.18 -39.92
CA ALA A 256 3.27 65.09 -39.76
C ALA A 256 3.74 66.52 -39.43
N ASP A 257 4.68 66.67 -38.49
CA ASP A 257 5.24 67.97 -38.11
C ASP A 257 6.02 68.62 -39.27
N ALA A 258 6.83 67.84 -39.98
CA ALA A 258 7.53 68.31 -41.17
C ALA A 258 6.55 68.75 -42.26
N GLU A 259 5.49 68.00 -42.50
CA GLU A 259 4.45 68.38 -43.46
C GLU A 259 3.77 69.70 -43.07
N VAL A 260 3.39 69.88 -41.80
CA VAL A 260 2.83 71.14 -41.31
C VAL A 260 3.83 72.29 -41.48
N HIS A 261 5.11 72.06 -41.13
CA HIS A 261 6.15 73.06 -41.26
C HIS A 261 6.41 73.47 -42.72
N TYR A 262 6.50 72.51 -43.64
CA TYR A 262 6.65 72.77 -45.07
C TYR A 262 5.46 73.53 -45.64
N ARG A 263 4.23 73.15 -45.27
CA ARG A 263 3.02 73.89 -45.68
C ARG A 263 3.07 75.33 -45.18
N PHE A 264 3.44 75.56 -43.93
CA PHE A 264 3.58 76.91 -43.38
C PHE A 264 4.64 77.75 -44.11
N LEU A 265 5.83 77.20 -44.37
CA LEU A 265 6.87 77.90 -45.13
C LEU A 265 6.40 78.23 -46.56
N ALA A 266 5.74 77.28 -47.22
CA ALA A 266 5.26 77.47 -48.58
C ALA A 266 4.13 78.50 -48.67
N ASP A 267 3.23 78.56 -47.69
CA ASP A 267 2.18 79.59 -47.62
C ASP A 267 2.71 81.01 -47.38
N ASN A 268 3.88 81.14 -46.74
CA ASN A 268 4.52 82.44 -46.45
C ASN A 268 5.64 82.79 -47.45
N ALA A 269 5.89 81.95 -48.47
CA ALA A 269 6.88 82.25 -49.50
C ALA A 269 6.38 83.38 -50.42
N VAL A 270 7.30 84.23 -50.89
CA VAL A 270 6.97 85.31 -51.84
C VAL A 270 6.64 84.73 -53.22
N ASP A 271 7.30 83.64 -53.59
CA ASP A 271 7.05 82.91 -54.84
C ASP A 271 5.83 81.98 -54.71
N VAL A 272 5.19 81.69 -55.84
CA VAL A 272 4.07 80.76 -55.90
C VAL A 272 4.58 79.33 -55.98
N ILE A 273 4.17 78.49 -55.03
CA ILE A 273 4.55 77.08 -54.94
C ILE A 273 3.30 76.24 -55.15
N ALA A 274 3.36 75.28 -56.07
CA ALA A 274 2.27 74.34 -56.34
C ALA A 274 2.78 72.89 -56.22
N HIS A 275 1.95 72.04 -55.61
CA HIS A 275 2.16 70.59 -55.58
C HIS A 275 1.23 69.91 -56.59
N LEU A 276 1.82 69.23 -57.57
CA LEU A 276 1.14 68.53 -58.65
C LEU A 276 1.12 67.03 -58.38
N ARG A 277 -0.02 66.37 -58.59
CA ARG A 277 -0.10 64.90 -58.66
C ARG A 277 -0.50 64.49 -60.07
N GLY A 278 0.49 64.15 -60.88
CA GLY A 278 0.27 63.98 -62.32
C GLY A 278 0.13 65.34 -63.00
N GLN A 279 -1.01 65.59 -63.64
CA GLN A 279 -1.32 66.88 -64.29
C GLN A 279 -2.23 67.78 -63.46
N GLU A 280 -2.80 67.28 -62.35
CA GLU A 280 -3.70 68.05 -61.51
C GLU A 280 -2.93 68.75 -60.38
N VAL A 281 -3.25 70.01 -60.14
CA VAL A 281 -2.77 70.76 -58.97
C VAL A 281 -3.55 70.30 -57.75
N VAL A 282 -2.86 69.66 -56.80
CA VAL A 282 -3.47 69.13 -55.56
C VAL A 282 -3.37 70.13 -54.42
N TRP A 283 -2.40 71.04 -54.48
CA TRP A 283 -2.21 72.10 -53.48
C TRP A 283 -1.44 73.27 -54.09
N ILE A 284 -1.76 74.50 -53.71
CA ILE A 284 -1.07 75.73 -54.14
C ILE A 284 -0.95 76.70 -52.96
N SER A 285 0.18 77.40 -52.85
CA SER A 285 0.46 78.35 -51.76
C SER A 285 -0.44 79.59 -51.83
N ARG A 286 -0.74 80.19 -50.66
CA ARG A 286 -1.54 81.43 -50.58
C ARG A 286 -0.95 82.63 -51.33
N SER A 287 0.37 82.65 -51.58
CA SER A 287 1.02 83.65 -52.44
C SER A 287 0.47 83.68 -53.88
N ALA A 288 -0.18 82.60 -54.36
CA ALA A 288 -0.84 82.57 -55.67
C ALA A 288 -1.98 83.59 -55.79
N GLU A 289 -2.69 83.87 -54.70
CA GLU A 289 -3.77 84.88 -54.73
C GLU A 289 -3.20 86.28 -54.94
N ASN A 290 -2.08 86.58 -54.26
CA ASN A 290 -1.40 87.86 -54.40
C ASN A 290 -0.71 88.01 -55.77
N ALA A 291 -0.17 86.93 -56.33
CA ALA A 291 0.55 86.96 -57.61
C ALA A 291 -0.38 86.92 -58.83
N PHE A 292 -1.48 86.17 -58.78
CA PHE A 292 -2.37 85.93 -59.93
C PHE A 292 -3.78 86.52 -59.77
N GLY A 293 -4.17 86.95 -58.56
CA GLY A 293 -5.43 87.68 -58.32
C GLY A 293 -6.69 86.82 -58.16
N TRP A 294 -6.55 85.49 -58.06
CA TRP A 294 -7.69 84.55 -57.90
C TRP A 294 -7.52 83.71 -56.63
N PRO A 295 -8.62 83.31 -55.96
CA PRO A 295 -8.55 82.47 -54.76
C PRO A 295 -7.84 81.14 -55.03
N THR A 296 -7.09 80.63 -54.05
CA THR A 296 -6.35 79.35 -54.18
C THR A 296 -7.24 78.17 -54.57
N GLU A 297 -8.51 78.19 -54.15
CA GLU A 297 -9.52 77.16 -54.42
C GLU A 297 -9.82 76.96 -55.90
N ARG A 298 -9.62 77.99 -56.73
CA ARG A 298 -9.90 77.93 -58.17
C ARG A 298 -8.84 77.14 -58.96
N TRP A 299 -7.66 76.98 -58.37
CA TRP A 299 -6.52 76.31 -58.99
C TRP A 299 -6.39 74.85 -58.55
N ILE A 300 -7.15 74.41 -57.54
CA ILE A 300 -7.10 73.01 -57.06
C ILE A 300 -7.99 72.15 -57.97
N GLY A 301 -7.42 71.10 -58.57
CA GLY A 301 -8.10 70.19 -59.50
C GLY A 301 -8.13 70.64 -60.97
N SER A 302 -7.41 71.71 -61.31
CA SER A 302 -7.12 72.11 -62.71
C SER A 302 -5.88 71.42 -63.25
#